data_AF-W1Y2R4-F1
#
_entry.id   AF-W1Y2R4-F1
#
_cell.length_a   1.000
_cell.length_b   1.000
_cell.length_c   1.000
_cell.angle_alpha   90.00
_cell.angle_beta   90.00
_cell.angle_gamma   90.00
#
_symmetry.space_group_name_H-M   'P 1'
#
loop_
_entity.id
_entity.type
_entity.pdbx_description
1 polymer ?
#
loop_
_entity_poly.entity_id
_entity_poly.type
_entity_poly.pdbx_seq_one_letter_code
_entity_poly.pdbx_strand_id
1 'polypeptide(L)' 'SSWVARMRTPEALVDAIRIYQQSASTEVKTYFALQNDGSFTSDIIMVEAHKAA' A
#
# COMPACT_ATOMS: atom_id res chain seq x y z
N SER A 1 3.98 0.38 15.20
CA SER A 1 2.54 0.20 14.96
C SER A 1 2.30 -0.01 13.48
N SER A 2 1.28 -0.77 13.08
CA SER A 2 0.93 -0.98 11.66
C SER A 2 0.44 0.32 11.00
N TRP A 3 0.44 0.40 9.67
CA TRP A 3 -0.10 1.56 8.94
C TRP A 3 -1.58 1.80 9.27
N VAL A 4 -2.42 0.76 9.22
CA VAL A 4 -3.85 0.86 9.55
C VAL A 4 -4.11 1.35 10.99
N ALA A 5 -3.26 0.97 11.95
CA ALA A 5 -3.34 1.47 13.32
C ALA A 5 -2.96 2.96 13.42
N ARG A 6 -1.91 3.40 12.71
CA ARG A 6 -1.52 4.82 12.64
C ARG A 6 -2.61 5.68 12.01
N MET A 7 -3.26 5.15 10.97
CA MET A 7 -4.36 5.80 10.27
C MET A 7 -5.69 5.74 11.01
N ARG A 8 -5.77 4.96 12.11
CA ARG A 8 -7.02 4.68 12.85
C ARG A 8 -8.12 4.12 11.94
N THR A 9 -7.74 3.28 10.98
CA THR A 9 -8.67 2.67 10.02
C THR A 9 -9.63 1.74 10.78
N PRO A 10 -10.96 1.93 10.68
CA PRO A 10 -11.94 1.02 11.26
C PRO A 10 -11.77 -0.41 10.74
N GLU A 11 -12.03 -1.40 11.58
CA GLU A 11 -11.83 -2.83 11.29
C GLU A 11 -12.54 -3.27 10.00
N ALA A 12 -13.80 -2.87 9.80
CA ALA A 12 -14.55 -3.18 8.59
C ALA A 12 -13.85 -2.72 7.29
N LEU A 13 -13.12 -1.60 7.33
CA LEU A 13 -12.34 -1.12 6.18
C LEU A 13 -11.01 -1.86 6.04
N VAL A 14 -10.39 -2.30 7.13
CA VAL A 14 -9.20 -3.16 7.09
C VAL A 14 -9.54 -4.48 6.40
N ASP A 15 -10.69 -5.07 6.72
CA ASP A 15 -11.15 -6.31 6.10
C ASP A 15 -11.49 -6.12 4.61
N ALA A 16 -12.16 -5.02 4.26
CA ALA A 16 -12.42 -4.67 2.87
C ALA A 16 -11.11 -4.51 2.06
N ILE A 17 -10.09 -3.86 2.63
CA ILE A 17 -8.76 -3.73 2.01
C ILE A 17 -8.13 -5.10 1.77
N ARG A 18 -8.20 -6.01 2.75
CA ARG A 18 -7.64 -7.37 2.62
C ARG A 18 -8.35 -8.16 1.52
N ILE A 19 -9.69 -8.11 1.48
CA ILE A 19 -10.49 -8.74 0.42
C ILE A 19 -10.07 -8.19 -0.95
N TYR A 20 -9.92 -6.87 -1.05
CA TYR A 20 -9.48 -6.22 -2.28
C TYR A 20 -8.09 -6.68 -2.72
N GLN A 21 -7.11 -6.71 -1.79
CA GLN A 21 -5.76 -7.21 -2.04
C GLN A 21 -5.75 -8.69 -2.49
N GLN A 22 -6.59 -9.54 -1.91
CA GLN A 22 -6.71 -10.95 -2.30
C GLN A 22 -7.27 -11.12 -3.71
N SER A 23 -8.19 -10.24 -4.12
CA SER A 23 -8.77 -10.23 -5.47
C SER A 23 -7.85 -9.67 -6.56
N ALA A 24 -6.73 -9.03 -6.17
CA ALA A 24 -5.82 -8.41 -7.11
C ALA A 24 -5.17 -9.43 -8.08
N SER A 25 -4.85 -8.97 -9.29
CA SER A 25 -4.16 -9.78 -10.30
C SER A 25 -2.76 -10.19 -9.84
N THR A 26 -2.20 -11.23 -10.47
CA THR A 26 -0.84 -11.68 -10.19
C THR A 26 0.20 -10.57 -10.38
N GLU A 27 0.04 -9.75 -11.43
CA GLU A 27 0.93 -8.63 -11.70
C GLU A 27 0.90 -7.60 -10.56
N VAL A 28 -0.29 -7.20 -10.11
CA VAL A 28 -0.45 -6.25 -8.99
C VAL A 28 0.13 -6.82 -7.70
N LYS A 29 -0.16 -8.09 -7.40
CA LYS A 29 0.42 -8.79 -6.24
C LYS A 29 1.94 -8.81 -6.26
N THR A 30 2.51 -9.04 -7.44
CA THR A 30 3.96 -9.09 -7.63
C THR A 30 4.59 -7.71 -7.50
N TYR A 31 4.04 -6.71 -8.20
CA TYR A 31 4.58 -5.35 -8.23
C TYR A 31 4.59 -4.69 -6.83
N PHE A 32 3.48 -4.77 -6.10
CA PHE A 32 3.37 -4.18 -4.76
C PHE A 32 3.82 -5.13 -3.63
N ALA A 33 4.33 -6.32 -3.96
CA ALA A 33 4.72 -7.35 -3.01
C ALA A 33 3.64 -7.66 -1.95
N LEU A 34 2.38 -7.81 -2.38
CA LEU A 34 1.24 -8.07 -1.49
C LEU A 34 1.42 -9.39 -0.72
N GLN A 35 1.36 -9.32 0.61
CA GLN A 35 1.52 -10.46 1.51
C GLN A 35 0.19 -10.91 2.13
N ASN A 36 0.15 -12.15 2.64
CA ASN A 36 -1.06 -12.74 3.24
C ASN A 36 -1.57 -11.99 4.49
N ASP A 37 -0.68 -11.31 5.22
CA ASP A 37 -1.03 -10.49 6.39
C ASP A 37 -1.58 -9.09 6.01
N GLY A 38 -1.59 -8.76 4.71
CA GLY A 38 -2.00 -7.48 4.15
C GLY A 38 -0.86 -6.46 4.04
N SER A 39 0.37 -6.84 4.40
CA SER A 39 1.56 -6.02 4.18
C SER A 39 1.84 -5.85 2.68
N PHE A 40 2.31 -4.67 2.30
CA PHE A 40 2.66 -4.33 0.93
C PHE A 40 3.76 -3.27 0.90
N THR A 41 4.36 -3.09 -0.28
CA THR A 41 5.34 -2.04 -0.55
C THR A 41 4.81 -1.13 -1.64
N SER A 42 5.22 0.14 -1.62
CA SER A 42 4.91 1.12 -2.66
C SER A 42 6.19 1.83 -3.02
N ASP A 43 6.34 2.16 -4.29
CA ASP A 43 7.45 3.00 -4.72
C ASP A 43 7.31 4.40 -4.15
N ILE A 44 8.45 5.00 -3.83
CA ILE A 44 8.58 6.38 -3.40
C ILE A 44 9.65 7.00 -4.28
N ILE A 45 9.30 8.10 -4.95
CA ILE A 45 10.26 8.93 -5.68
C ILE A 45 10.44 10.25 -4.94
N MET A 46 11.69 10.68 -4.80
CA MET A 46 12.04 12.00 -4.32
C MET A 46 12.48 12.83 -5.52
N VAL A 47 11.88 14.00 -5.68
CA VAL A 47 12.22 14.94 -6.75
C VAL A 47 12.62 16.26 -6.11
N GLU A 48 13.81 16.73 -6.47
CA GLU A 48 14.32 18.05 -6.11
C GLU A 48 14.55 18.84 -7.41
N ALA A 49 14.11 20.10 -7.43
CA ALA A 49 14.24 20.97 -8.58
C ALA A 49 14.81 22.32 -8.14
N HIS A 50 15.73 22.85 -8.96
CA HIS A 50 16.26 24.20 -8.80
C HIS A 50 15.75 25.10 -9.91
N LYS A 51 15.67 26.41 -9.62
CA LYS A 51 15.30 27.42 -10.61
C LYS A 51 16.29 27.37 -11.80
N ALA A 52 15.77 27.39 -13.03
CA ALA A 52 16.58 27.55 -14.24
C ALA A 52 17.28 28.92 -14.24
N ALA A 53 18.49 28.97 -14.79
CA ALA A 53 19.33 30.17 -14.85
C ALA A 53 18.61 31.37 -15.48
#